data_AF-A0A838FPK7-F1
#
_entry.id   AF-A0A838FPK7-F1
#
_cell.length_a   1.000
_cell.length_b   1.000
_cell.length_c   1.000
_cell.angle_alpha   90.00
_cell.angle_beta   90.00
_cell.angle_gamma   90.00
#
_symmetry.space_group_name_H-M   'P 1'
#
loop_
_entity.id
_entity.type
_entity.pdbx_description
1 polymer ?
#
loop_
_entity_poly.entity_id
_entity_poly.type
_entity_poly.pdbx_seq_one_letter_code
_entity_poly.pdbx_strand_id
1 'polypeptide(L)'
;MAPPPLPSPAAAPLQRPGTTTKCLLISAAVLAAIVLGLLTLVLLGLSTGGVGLVFGMTLAVLPVPIYMLLALWIDRLEKEPVWMLTAAFIWGATGAVFFAFILNTLFEIIATNIIGTHAGVATAVISAPIVEELAKGGALLIFFLWKHDEFDNVLDGIIYAAMTGLGFAMTENILYYGNALATGGLGASIVVFVLRGVVSPFAHPLFTSMTGIALGLAQQAPRRSWRKFLLPPIGIAAAMLLHALWNLSASLGAIFFVSYALIMVPAFLGIIVLVIISLRKEGRIIRDQLLPELRSGLLQQRDYQELCTVSGRAGGLWRAFGRGGSGQWRKRVQLHEIASDLAFHRWRTSRGILPRRETPAAREAAYLVQLRAVAQLQPGWVPIIEPPPLPAAFVPPPLPTPKAAPAPRSGGFAGVLIAASSLGCLGVIALSVLTLVVLAYIGSQVEGTPPPVQQEELWESPVVGELLDNLESSALIVPSGGAGEQRADRLNRLAIPADDPTDVALPHRQAEHCGVAARALGDDHLIRKLDEIANDELEKFFHAVKLSDRCVVSRVSCIGSGKAIRLSPAERAMLSL
;
A
#
# COMPACT_ATOMS: atom_id res chain seq x y z
N MET A 1 42.40 -4.25 -53.37
CA MET A 1 41.88 -3.04 -52.72
C MET A 1 40.72 -3.45 -51.82
N ALA A 2 40.73 -3.07 -50.54
CA ALA A 2 39.54 -3.19 -49.70
C ALA A 2 38.55 -2.06 -50.06
N PRO A 3 37.22 -2.28 -49.96
CA PRO A 3 36.25 -1.21 -50.17
C PRO A 3 36.38 -0.14 -49.09
N PRO A 4 36.09 1.14 -49.40
CA PRO A 4 36.14 2.22 -48.41
C PRO A 4 35.06 2.01 -47.32
N PRO A 5 35.33 2.42 -46.08
CA PRO A 5 34.34 2.33 -45.00
C PRO A 5 33.13 3.22 -45.31
N LEU A 6 31.93 2.69 -45.10
CA LEU A 6 30.69 3.45 -45.26
C LEU A 6 30.66 4.63 -44.27
N PRO A 7 30.23 5.83 -44.69
CA PRO A 7 30.10 6.96 -43.79
C PRO A 7 29.07 6.64 -42.69
N SER A 8 29.47 6.79 -41.43
CA SER A 8 28.53 6.69 -40.32
C SER A 8 27.46 7.78 -40.46
N PRO A 9 26.16 7.46 -40.31
CA PRO A 9 25.11 8.47 -40.36
C PRO A 9 25.35 9.49 -39.23
N ALA A 10 25.57 10.75 -39.60
CA ALA A 10 25.74 11.82 -38.65
C ALA A 10 24.46 11.94 -37.80
N ALA A 11 24.53 11.52 -36.54
CA ALA A 11 23.41 11.62 -35.62
C ALA A 11 23.05 13.09 -35.44
N ALA A 12 21.90 13.50 -35.97
CA ALA A 12 21.39 14.86 -35.77
C ALA A 12 21.36 15.16 -34.26
N PRO A 13 21.92 16.30 -33.81
CA PRO A 13 21.98 16.61 -32.39
C PRO A 13 20.57 16.83 -31.87
N LEU A 14 20.03 15.83 -31.15
CA LEU A 14 18.76 15.92 -30.43
C LEU A 14 18.79 17.17 -29.55
N GLN A 15 18.01 18.19 -29.92
CA GLN A 15 17.91 19.44 -29.18
C GLN A 15 17.49 19.12 -27.74
N ARG A 16 18.41 19.34 -26.80
CA ARG A 16 18.20 19.04 -25.39
C ARG A 16 17.40 20.20 -24.79
N PRO A 17 16.28 19.95 -24.06
CA PRO A 17 15.81 20.94 -23.11
C PRO A 17 16.95 21.20 -22.12
N GLY A 18 17.33 22.47 -22.00
CA GLY A 18 18.49 22.90 -21.23
C GLY A 18 18.41 22.45 -19.78
N THR A 19 19.57 22.38 -19.11
CA THR A 19 19.62 22.22 -17.65
C THR A 19 18.74 23.25 -16.96
N THR A 20 18.76 24.50 -17.43
CA THR A 20 17.88 25.60 -17.03
C THR A 20 16.39 25.25 -17.11
N THR A 21 15.91 24.70 -18.25
CA THR A 21 14.50 24.32 -18.42
C THR A 21 14.07 23.25 -17.42
N LYS A 22 14.94 22.28 -17.12
CA LYS A 22 14.65 21.23 -16.13
C LYS A 22 14.61 21.80 -14.72
N CYS A 23 15.55 22.68 -14.36
CA CYS A 23 15.53 23.37 -13.07
C CYS A 23 14.25 24.20 -12.92
N LEU A 24 13.86 24.97 -13.95
CA LEU A 24 12.62 25.75 -13.94
C LEU A 24 11.37 24.88 -13.75
N LEU A 25 11.26 23.75 -14.44
CA LEU A 25 10.14 22.81 -14.28
C LEU A 25 10.09 22.17 -12.89
N ILE A 26 11.25 21.80 -12.32
CA ILE A 26 11.33 21.24 -10.96
C ILE A 26 10.96 22.32 -9.93
N SER A 27 11.51 23.54 -10.05
CA SER A 27 11.16 24.66 -9.18
C SER A 27 9.68 25.04 -9.26
N ALA A 28 9.09 25.01 -10.47
CA ALA A 28 7.66 25.25 -10.65
C ALA A 28 6.80 24.14 -10.00
N ALA A 29 7.19 22.86 -10.14
CA ALA A 29 6.49 21.75 -9.50
C ALA A 29 6.58 21.80 -7.96
N VAL A 30 7.75 22.14 -7.42
CA VAL A 30 7.95 22.34 -5.98
C VAL A 30 7.14 23.54 -5.46
N LEU A 31 7.16 24.67 -6.18
CA LEU A 31 6.36 25.84 -5.83
C LEU A 31 4.85 25.53 -5.87
N ALA A 32 4.39 24.80 -6.89
CA ALA A 32 3.00 24.35 -6.98
C ALA A 32 2.63 23.45 -5.80
N ALA A 33 3.45 22.47 -5.44
CA ALA A 33 3.19 21.61 -4.28
C ALA A 33 3.16 22.39 -2.96
N ILE A 34 4.06 23.38 -2.77
CA ILE A 34 4.04 24.27 -1.59
C ILE A 34 2.75 25.11 -1.56
N VAL A 35 2.37 25.73 -2.68
CA VAL A 35 1.15 26.57 -2.75
C VAL A 35 -0.10 25.71 -2.51
N LEU A 36 -0.23 24.55 -3.16
CA LEU A 36 -1.36 23.63 -2.96
C LEU A 36 -1.41 23.11 -1.52
N GLY A 37 -0.26 22.77 -0.93
CA GLY A 37 -0.17 22.35 0.48
C GLY A 37 -0.59 23.46 1.45
N LEU A 38 -0.09 24.69 1.26
CA LEU A 38 -0.48 25.84 2.09
C LEU A 38 -1.97 26.17 1.95
N LEU A 39 -2.51 26.16 0.73
CA LEU A 39 -3.95 26.35 0.49
C LEU A 39 -4.77 25.26 1.19
N THR A 40 -4.35 24.00 1.10
CA THR A 40 -5.01 22.87 1.79
C THR A 40 -4.98 23.06 3.31
N LEU A 41 -3.85 23.45 3.90
CA LEU A 41 -3.75 23.72 5.33
C LEU A 41 -4.61 24.91 5.78
N VAL A 42 -4.75 25.95 4.95
CA VAL A 42 -5.68 27.07 5.21
C VAL A 42 -7.12 26.58 5.18
N LEU A 43 -7.53 25.81 4.17
CA LEU A 43 -8.88 25.25 4.06
C LEU A 43 -9.22 24.33 5.25
N LEU A 44 -8.30 23.45 5.64
CA LEU A 44 -8.44 22.62 6.84
C LEU A 44 -8.50 23.45 8.12
N GLY A 45 -7.71 24.52 8.24
CA GLY A 45 -7.72 25.43 9.39
C GLY A 45 -9.01 26.24 9.51
N LEU A 46 -9.67 26.55 8.40
CA LEU A 46 -11.00 27.17 8.38
C LEU A 46 -12.10 26.18 8.80
N SER A 47 -11.94 24.88 8.52
CA SER A 47 -12.89 23.83 8.94
C SER A 47 -12.71 23.42 10.40
N THR A 48 -11.47 23.14 10.83
CA THR A 48 -11.15 22.56 12.15
C THR A 48 -10.88 23.61 13.24
N GLY A 49 -10.73 24.88 12.85
CA GLY A 49 -10.14 25.92 13.69
C GLY A 49 -8.63 25.72 13.93
N GLY A 50 -7.95 26.77 14.41
CA GLY A 50 -6.49 26.72 14.58
C GLY A 50 -5.97 25.68 15.58
N VAL A 51 -6.72 25.42 16.66
CA VAL A 51 -6.37 24.39 17.65
C VAL A 51 -6.56 22.98 17.06
N GLY A 52 -7.69 22.74 16.38
CA GLY A 52 -7.96 21.49 15.67
C GLY A 52 -6.92 21.17 14.60
N LEU A 53 -6.51 22.18 13.82
CA LEU A 53 -5.47 22.04 12.80
C LEU A 53 -4.12 21.59 13.40
N VAL A 54 -3.63 22.29 14.44
CA VAL A 54 -2.32 21.98 15.05
C VAL A 54 -2.33 20.62 15.76
N PHE A 55 -3.41 20.31 16.48
CA PHE A 55 -3.56 19.02 17.16
C PHE A 55 -3.68 17.86 16.15
N GLY A 56 -4.55 18.01 15.15
CA GLY A 56 -4.74 17.01 14.09
C GLY A 56 -3.47 16.78 13.28
N MET A 57 -2.70 17.84 12.98
CA MET A 57 -1.41 17.73 12.30
C MET A 57 -0.39 16.96 13.15
N THR A 58 -0.36 17.19 14.46
CA THR A 58 0.54 16.49 15.39
C THR A 58 0.24 14.99 15.42
N LEU A 59 -1.04 14.60 15.53
CA LEU A 59 -1.45 13.19 15.52
C LEU A 59 -1.29 12.54 14.14
N ALA A 60 -1.58 13.23 13.05
CA ALA A 60 -1.49 12.69 11.69
C ALA A 60 -0.06 12.42 11.23
N VAL A 61 0.91 13.23 11.66
CA VAL A 61 2.34 13.05 11.32
C VAL A 61 2.98 11.90 12.10
N LEU A 62 2.56 11.65 13.35
CA LEU A 62 3.17 10.66 14.24
C LEU A 62 3.34 9.26 13.63
N PRO A 63 2.33 8.64 12.96
CA PRO A 63 2.48 7.29 12.40
C PRO A 63 3.18 7.25 11.03
N VAL A 64 3.29 8.37 10.30
CA VAL A 64 3.83 8.40 8.93
C VAL A 64 5.24 7.81 8.81
N PRO A 65 6.22 8.13 9.69
CA PRO A 65 7.54 7.51 9.63
C PRO A 65 7.51 5.99 9.75
N ILE A 66 6.59 5.43 10.54
CA ILE A 66 6.48 3.97 10.75
C ILE A 66 6.02 3.29 9.46
N TYR A 67 4.96 3.80 8.83
CA TYR A 67 4.44 3.21 7.59
C TYR A 67 5.32 3.49 6.37
N MET A 68 5.99 4.64 6.32
CA MET A 68 7.01 4.90 5.30
C MET A 68 8.20 3.95 5.44
N LEU A 69 8.67 3.69 6.67
CA LEU A 69 9.72 2.70 6.92
C LEU A 69 9.28 1.28 6.57
N LEU A 70 8.00 0.93 6.71
CA LEU A 70 7.45 -0.34 6.26
C LEU A 70 7.47 -0.47 4.73
N ALA A 71 7.03 0.56 4.00
CA ALA A 71 7.12 0.60 2.53
C ALA A 71 8.57 0.46 2.05
N LEU A 72 9.50 1.25 2.61
CA LEU A 72 10.94 1.18 2.35
C LEU A 72 11.61 -0.13 2.83
N TRP A 73 10.96 -0.89 3.72
CA TRP A 73 11.44 -2.21 4.14
C TRP A 73 11.05 -3.30 3.14
N ILE A 74 9.86 -3.18 2.54
CA ILE A 74 9.41 -4.01 1.43
C ILE A 74 10.28 -3.75 0.19
N ASP A 75 10.49 -2.48 -0.16
CA ASP A 75 11.30 -1.99 -1.29
C ASP A 75 12.83 -2.16 -1.07
N ARG A 76 13.27 -3.40 -0.86
CA ARG A 76 14.65 -3.70 -0.43
C ARG A 76 15.48 -4.46 -1.48
N LEU A 77 14.86 -5.11 -2.45
CA LEU A 77 15.54 -5.94 -3.46
C LEU A 77 15.98 -5.08 -4.65
N GLU A 78 15.02 -4.59 -5.45
CA GLU A 78 15.17 -3.30 -6.14
C GLU A 78 14.93 -2.18 -5.11
N LYS A 79 15.45 -0.98 -5.35
CA LYS A 79 15.18 0.20 -4.52
C LYS A 79 14.71 1.32 -5.42
N GLU A 80 13.54 1.85 -5.15
CA GLU A 80 13.00 2.92 -5.95
C GLU A 80 13.76 4.25 -5.74
N PRO A 81 13.87 5.09 -6.77
CA PRO A 81 14.48 6.41 -6.64
C PRO A 81 13.75 7.24 -5.57
N VAL A 82 14.46 7.63 -4.51
CA VAL A 82 13.90 8.37 -3.37
C VAL A 82 13.08 9.60 -3.81
N TRP A 83 13.51 10.30 -4.86
CA TRP A 83 12.76 11.46 -5.38
C TRP A 83 11.39 11.10 -5.96
N MET A 84 11.19 9.89 -6.50
CA MET A 84 9.87 9.41 -6.97
C MET A 84 8.98 9.03 -5.79
N LEU A 85 9.53 8.35 -4.78
CA LEU A 85 8.81 8.03 -3.54
C LEU A 85 8.36 9.31 -2.80
N THR A 86 9.27 10.29 -2.68
CA THR A 86 8.96 11.61 -2.11
C THR A 86 7.96 12.38 -2.98
N ALA A 87 8.07 12.33 -4.32
CA ALA A 87 7.09 12.98 -5.20
C ALA A 87 5.70 12.34 -5.12
N ALA A 88 5.60 11.01 -5.02
CA ALA A 88 4.34 10.29 -4.80
C ALA A 88 3.69 10.72 -3.48
N PHE A 89 4.47 10.72 -2.39
CA PHE A 89 4.00 11.14 -1.07
C PHE A 89 3.56 12.62 -1.05
N ILE A 90 4.38 13.53 -1.59
CA ILE A 90 4.05 14.96 -1.65
C ILE A 90 2.82 15.20 -2.51
N TRP A 91 2.68 14.52 -3.66
CA TRP A 91 1.48 14.60 -4.49
C TRP A 91 0.23 14.16 -3.72
N GLY A 92 0.30 13.03 -3.03
CA GLY A 92 -0.74 12.55 -2.13
C GLY A 92 -1.12 13.60 -1.08
N ALA A 93 -0.14 14.09 -0.33
CA ALA A 93 -0.32 15.02 0.78
C ALA A 93 -0.74 16.45 0.39
N THR A 94 -0.59 16.84 -0.88
CA THR A 94 -0.88 18.19 -1.36
C THR A 94 -1.88 18.19 -2.52
N GLY A 95 -1.43 17.97 -3.76
CA GLY A 95 -2.25 18.07 -4.96
C GLY A 95 -3.49 17.17 -4.93
N ALA A 96 -3.33 15.90 -4.55
CA ALA A 96 -4.45 14.95 -4.55
C ALA A 96 -5.54 15.33 -3.53
N VAL A 97 -5.14 15.69 -2.30
CA VAL A 97 -6.06 16.17 -1.25
C VAL A 97 -6.68 17.52 -1.62
N PHE A 98 -5.92 18.44 -2.22
CA PHE A 98 -6.45 19.73 -2.68
C PHE A 98 -7.56 19.55 -3.73
N PHE A 99 -7.31 18.75 -4.77
CA PHE A 99 -8.33 18.51 -5.80
C PHE A 99 -9.54 17.76 -5.26
N ALA A 100 -9.32 16.79 -4.35
CA ALA A 100 -10.39 16.14 -3.62
C ALA A 100 -11.26 17.12 -2.84
N PHE A 101 -10.64 18.00 -2.04
CA PHE A 101 -11.33 18.95 -1.18
C PHE A 101 -12.27 19.85 -1.99
N ILE A 102 -11.75 20.44 -3.07
CA ILE A 102 -12.53 21.34 -3.93
C ILE A 102 -13.65 20.59 -4.65
N LEU A 103 -13.36 19.44 -5.29
CA LEU A 103 -14.35 18.74 -6.10
C LEU A 103 -15.42 18.02 -5.27
N ASN A 104 -15.07 17.47 -4.10
CA ASN A 104 -16.02 16.89 -3.16
C ASN A 104 -16.94 17.98 -2.59
N THR A 105 -16.40 19.13 -2.16
CA THR A 105 -17.21 20.26 -1.66
C THR A 105 -18.17 20.79 -2.74
N LEU A 106 -17.70 20.94 -3.98
CA LEU A 106 -18.56 21.36 -5.10
C LEU A 106 -19.66 20.33 -5.40
N PHE A 107 -19.33 19.03 -5.36
CA PHE A 107 -20.33 17.97 -5.53
C PHE A 107 -21.36 18.00 -4.40
N GLU A 108 -20.95 18.17 -3.15
CA GLU A 108 -21.86 18.23 -2.01
C GLU A 108 -22.81 19.42 -2.07
N ILE A 109 -22.32 20.62 -2.44
CA ILE A 109 -23.16 21.80 -2.65
C ILE A 109 -24.23 21.50 -3.72
N ILE A 110 -23.84 20.88 -4.84
CA ILE A 110 -24.78 20.51 -5.91
C ILE A 110 -25.77 19.45 -5.41
N ALA A 111 -25.28 18.40 -4.75
CA ALA A 111 -26.10 17.30 -4.23
C ALA A 111 -27.11 17.79 -3.18
N THR A 112 -26.73 18.72 -2.31
CA THR A 112 -27.62 19.31 -1.29
C THR A 112 -28.82 19.99 -1.93
N ASN A 113 -28.63 20.64 -3.09
CA ASN A 113 -29.72 21.29 -3.83
C ASN A 113 -30.63 20.30 -4.60
N ILE A 114 -30.22 19.03 -4.78
CA ILE A 114 -30.97 18.03 -5.58
C ILE A 114 -31.58 16.93 -4.70
N ILE A 115 -30.83 16.40 -3.74
CA ILE A 115 -31.20 15.25 -2.89
C ILE A 115 -31.21 15.58 -1.38
N GLY A 116 -31.02 16.85 -1.02
CA GLY A 116 -31.17 17.35 0.36
C GLY A 116 -30.30 16.60 1.36
N THR A 117 -30.92 16.03 2.39
CA THR A 117 -30.26 15.35 3.52
C THR A 117 -29.38 14.16 3.11
N HIS A 118 -29.57 13.57 1.93
CA HIS A 118 -28.75 12.46 1.44
C HIS A 118 -27.42 12.91 0.79
N ALA A 119 -27.18 14.22 0.68
CA ALA A 119 -26.00 14.77 0.01
C ALA A 119 -24.67 14.37 0.66
N GLY A 120 -24.58 14.37 1.99
CA GLY A 120 -23.36 13.97 2.72
C GLY A 120 -22.95 12.52 2.41
N VAL A 121 -23.89 11.57 2.57
CA VAL A 121 -23.66 10.15 2.26
C VAL A 121 -23.36 9.94 0.78
N ALA A 122 -24.07 10.61 -0.14
CA ALA A 122 -23.76 10.52 -1.57
C ALA A 122 -22.35 11.06 -1.90
N THR A 123 -21.92 12.14 -1.25
CA THR A 123 -20.58 12.68 -1.41
C THR A 123 -19.52 11.72 -0.86
N ALA A 124 -19.73 11.17 0.33
CA ALA A 124 -18.82 10.23 0.98
C ALA A 124 -18.72 8.88 0.25
N VAL A 125 -19.83 8.33 -0.26
CA VAL A 125 -19.88 6.98 -0.85
C VAL A 125 -19.62 6.97 -2.36
N ILE A 126 -19.96 8.05 -3.08
CA ILE A 126 -19.85 8.10 -4.56
C ILE A 126 -18.78 9.09 -5.00
N SER A 127 -18.88 10.36 -4.58
CA SER A 127 -17.99 11.40 -5.09
C SER A 127 -16.54 11.22 -4.61
N ALA A 128 -16.33 11.12 -3.29
CA ALA A 128 -15.01 10.99 -2.68
C ALA A 128 -14.20 9.80 -3.24
N PRO A 129 -14.74 8.57 -3.33
CA PRO A 129 -14.00 7.45 -3.93
C PRO A 129 -13.61 7.67 -5.40
N ILE A 130 -14.49 8.30 -6.20
CA ILE A 130 -14.22 8.60 -7.61
C ILE A 130 -13.14 9.68 -7.72
N VAL A 131 -13.38 10.84 -7.11
CA VAL A 131 -12.52 12.02 -7.19
C VAL A 131 -11.14 11.71 -6.62
N GLU A 132 -11.09 11.11 -5.44
CA GLU A 132 -9.83 10.92 -4.74
C GLU A 132 -8.96 9.82 -5.34
N GLU A 133 -9.52 8.68 -5.74
CA GLU A 133 -8.70 7.62 -6.35
C GLU A 133 -8.22 8.01 -7.76
N LEU A 134 -8.95 8.87 -8.48
CA LEU A 134 -8.44 9.55 -9.68
C LEU A 134 -7.30 10.52 -9.34
N ALA A 135 -7.48 11.36 -8.32
CA ALA A 135 -6.48 12.34 -7.92
C ALA A 135 -5.17 11.67 -7.42
N LYS A 136 -5.28 10.65 -6.56
CA LYS A 136 -4.17 9.78 -6.11
C LYS A 136 -3.56 9.05 -7.31
N GLY A 137 -4.38 8.42 -8.16
CA GLY A 137 -3.97 7.70 -9.36
C GLY A 137 -3.21 8.55 -10.39
N GLY A 138 -3.41 9.87 -10.39
CA GLY A 138 -2.72 10.82 -11.28
C GLY A 138 -1.19 10.73 -11.22
N ALA A 139 -0.58 10.64 -10.03
CA ALA A 139 0.87 10.47 -9.91
C ALA A 139 1.35 9.13 -10.49
N LEU A 140 0.61 8.05 -10.25
CA LEU A 140 0.94 6.72 -10.76
C LEU A 140 0.85 6.68 -12.28
N LEU A 141 -0.17 7.31 -12.86
CA LEU A 141 -0.31 7.43 -14.31
C LEU A 141 0.83 8.25 -14.93
N ILE A 142 1.23 9.35 -14.29
CA ILE A 142 2.41 10.13 -14.72
C ILE A 142 3.67 9.27 -14.69
N PHE A 143 3.90 8.50 -13.63
CA PHE A 143 5.08 7.62 -13.52
C PHE A 143 5.04 6.48 -14.55
N PHE A 144 3.90 5.83 -14.73
CA PHE A 144 3.69 4.80 -15.76
C PHE A 144 3.99 5.31 -17.18
N LEU A 145 3.54 6.53 -17.52
CA LEU A 145 3.76 7.12 -18.85
C LEU A 145 5.18 7.67 -19.05
N TRP A 146 5.76 8.33 -18.04
CA TRP A 146 7.04 9.04 -18.17
C TRP A 146 8.27 8.22 -17.76
N LYS A 147 8.09 7.32 -16.79
CA LYS A 147 9.13 6.64 -15.99
C LYS A 147 9.06 5.12 -16.07
N HIS A 148 8.72 4.63 -17.26
CA HIS A 148 8.69 3.23 -17.65
C HIS A 148 10.02 2.45 -17.47
N ASP A 149 11.11 3.17 -17.15
CA ASP A 149 12.41 2.62 -16.79
C ASP A 149 12.55 2.29 -15.30
N GLU A 150 11.79 2.91 -14.40
CA GLU A 150 11.81 2.64 -12.95
C GLU A 150 10.47 2.07 -12.46
N PHE A 151 9.33 2.60 -12.94
CA PHE A 151 8.02 1.96 -12.80
C PHE A 151 7.92 0.87 -13.88
N ASP A 152 8.21 -0.38 -13.54
CA ASP A 152 8.38 -1.46 -14.52
C ASP A 152 7.70 -2.80 -14.17
N ASN A 153 7.33 -3.00 -12.91
CA ASN A 153 6.69 -4.20 -12.38
C ASN A 153 5.54 -3.90 -11.39
N VAL A 154 5.04 -4.93 -10.67
CA VAL A 154 3.88 -4.81 -9.76
C VAL A 154 4.26 -4.30 -8.38
N LEU A 155 5.46 -4.57 -7.88
CA LEU A 155 5.87 -4.10 -6.55
C LEU A 155 6.01 -2.59 -6.55
N ASP A 156 6.70 -2.00 -7.52
CA ASP A 156 6.86 -0.55 -7.67
C ASP A 156 5.49 0.12 -7.75
N GLY A 157 4.55 -0.48 -8.50
CA GLY A 157 3.15 -0.04 -8.55
C GLY A 157 2.49 0.02 -7.17
N ILE A 158 2.66 -1.02 -6.33
CA ILE A 158 2.17 -1.06 -4.95
C ILE A 158 2.90 -0.04 -4.06
N ILE A 159 4.23 0.08 -4.18
CA ILE A 159 5.04 1.00 -3.37
C ILE A 159 4.70 2.46 -3.68
N TYR A 160 4.66 2.87 -4.95
CA TYR A 160 4.25 4.22 -5.36
C TYR A 160 2.80 4.53 -4.97
N ALA A 161 1.90 3.56 -5.10
CA ALA A 161 0.52 3.69 -4.65
C ALA A 161 0.43 3.88 -3.13
N ALA A 162 1.17 3.08 -2.36
CA ALA A 162 1.24 3.19 -0.91
C ALA A 162 1.82 4.55 -0.47
N MET A 163 2.87 5.06 -1.12
CA MET A 163 3.42 6.39 -0.80
C MET A 163 2.41 7.50 -1.07
N THR A 164 1.70 7.48 -2.21
CA THR A 164 0.63 8.45 -2.51
C THR A 164 -0.54 8.33 -1.53
N GLY A 165 -0.98 7.10 -1.23
CA GLY A 165 -2.05 6.83 -0.28
C GLY A 165 -1.71 7.26 1.14
N LEU A 166 -0.47 7.04 1.61
CA LEU A 166 0.02 7.50 2.91
C LEU A 166 0.09 9.03 2.99
N GLY A 167 0.54 9.70 1.93
CA GLY A 167 0.54 11.16 1.84
C GLY A 167 -0.87 11.73 1.95
N PHE A 168 -1.81 11.18 1.18
CA PHE A 168 -3.21 11.57 1.21
C PHE A 168 -3.82 11.34 2.60
N ALA A 169 -3.65 10.14 3.15
CA ALA A 169 -4.14 9.76 4.47
C ALA A 169 -3.62 10.67 5.58
N MET A 170 -2.36 11.10 5.50
CA MET A 170 -1.78 12.05 6.46
C MET A 170 -2.60 13.35 6.47
N THR A 171 -2.76 14.03 5.34
CA THR A 171 -3.44 15.33 5.31
C THR A 171 -4.94 15.19 5.57
N GLU A 172 -5.60 14.15 5.09
CA GLU A 172 -7.01 13.87 5.44
C GLU A 172 -7.19 13.67 6.96
N ASN A 173 -6.31 12.89 7.59
CA ASN A 173 -6.39 12.64 9.02
C ASN A 173 -6.28 13.91 9.88
N ILE A 174 -5.65 14.99 9.37
CA ILE A 174 -5.65 16.30 10.04
C ILE A 174 -7.07 16.84 10.18
N LEU A 175 -7.87 16.77 9.11
CA LEU A 175 -9.28 17.20 9.09
C LEU A 175 -10.11 16.37 10.08
N TYR A 176 -10.00 15.04 10.01
CA TYR A 176 -10.73 14.13 10.88
C TYR A 176 -10.41 14.31 12.36
N TYR A 177 -9.12 14.38 12.73
CA TYR A 177 -8.71 14.53 14.13
C TYR A 177 -9.04 15.94 14.66
N GLY A 178 -8.92 16.97 13.81
CA GLY A 178 -9.26 18.34 14.15
C GLY A 178 -10.77 18.54 14.34
N ASN A 179 -11.61 18.01 13.44
CA ASN A 179 -13.07 18.06 13.56
C ASN A 179 -13.54 17.27 14.80
N ALA A 180 -13.04 16.05 15.01
CA ALA A 180 -13.38 15.25 16.18
C ALA A 180 -12.95 15.92 17.51
N LEU A 181 -11.89 16.72 17.51
CA LEU A 181 -11.51 17.55 18.67
C LEU A 181 -12.49 18.72 18.86
N ALA A 182 -12.95 19.34 17.78
CA ALA A 182 -13.84 20.49 17.81
C ALA A 182 -15.28 20.11 18.23
N THR A 183 -15.77 18.93 17.83
CA THR A 183 -17.13 18.44 18.15
C THR A 183 -17.16 17.64 19.45
N GLY A 184 -16.40 16.53 19.53
CA GLY A 184 -16.41 15.58 20.65
C GLY A 184 -15.23 15.69 21.62
N GLY A 185 -14.42 16.73 21.51
CA GLY A 185 -13.27 16.97 22.40
C GLY A 185 -12.13 15.95 22.26
N LEU A 186 -11.22 15.96 23.25
CA LEU A 186 -10.00 15.14 23.21
C LEU A 186 -10.28 13.64 23.12
N GLY A 187 -11.34 13.16 23.79
CA GLY A 187 -11.75 11.75 23.78
C GLY A 187 -12.12 11.26 22.38
N ALA A 188 -13.00 11.98 21.69
CA ALA A 188 -13.40 11.64 20.32
C ALA A 188 -12.22 11.69 19.35
N SER A 189 -11.38 12.72 19.42
CA SER A 189 -10.19 12.83 18.58
C SER A 189 -9.21 11.67 18.77
N ILE A 190 -9.00 11.20 20.01
CA ILE A 190 -8.17 10.02 20.30
C ILE A 190 -8.81 8.74 19.73
N VAL A 191 -10.13 8.55 19.85
CA VAL A 191 -10.82 7.38 19.27
C VAL A 191 -10.67 7.35 17.75
N VAL A 192 -10.90 8.49 17.08
CA VAL A 192 -10.74 8.61 15.61
C VAL A 192 -9.28 8.38 15.21
N PHE A 193 -8.30 8.84 15.99
CA PHE A 193 -6.87 8.52 15.79
C PHE A 193 -6.56 7.03 15.92
N VAL A 194 -7.11 6.34 16.92
CA VAL A 194 -6.92 4.88 17.06
C VAL A 194 -7.52 4.14 15.87
N LEU A 195 -8.76 4.47 15.49
CA LEU A 195 -9.45 3.82 14.38
C LEU A 195 -8.72 4.05 13.05
N ARG A 196 -8.46 5.31 12.67
CA ARG A 196 -7.89 5.66 11.36
C ARG A 196 -6.37 5.50 11.30
N GLY A 197 -5.67 5.89 12.36
CA GLY A 197 -4.21 5.95 12.43
C GLY A 197 -3.53 4.66 12.91
N VAL A 198 -4.24 3.76 13.60
CA VAL A 198 -3.67 2.51 14.16
C VAL A 198 -4.38 1.26 13.65
N VAL A 199 -5.72 1.23 13.62
CA VAL A 199 -6.50 0.06 13.15
C VAL A 199 -6.55 0.02 11.62
N SER A 200 -6.83 1.13 10.94
CA SER A 200 -6.95 1.18 9.47
C SER A 200 -5.91 2.01 8.68
N PRO A 201 -4.63 2.09 9.09
CA PRO A 201 -3.63 2.92 8.40
C PRO A 201 -3.32 2.47 6.96
N PHE A 202 -3.68 1.23 6.65
CA PHE A 202 -3.49 0.62 5.34
C PHE A 202 -4.60 0.96 4.33
N ALA A 203 -5.70 1.63 4.73
CA ALA A 203 -6.88 1.84 3.89
C ALA A 203 -6.56 2.54 2.54
N HIS A 204 -6.15 3.81 2.54
CA HIS A 204 -5.79 4.49 1.28
C HIS A 204 -4.62 3.80 0.52
N PRO A 205 -3.53 3.34 1.17
CA PRO A 205 -2.52 2.51 0.51
C PRO A 205 -3.09 1.28 -0.20
N LEU A 206 -4.06 0.58 0.40
CA LEU A 206 -4.73 -0.60 -0.16
C LEU A 206 -5.60 -0.23 -1.36
N PHE A 207 -6.43 0.81 -1.26
CA PHE A 207 -7.32 1.25 -2.33
C PHE A 207 -6.51 1.67 -3.57
N THR A 208 -5.59 2.62 -3.38
CA THR A 208 -4.76 3.13 -4.47
C THR A 208 -3.82 2.05 -5.03
N SER A 209 -3.45 1.03 -4.25
CA SER A 209 -2.67 -0.12 -4.75
C SER A 209 -3.39 -0.92 -5.83
N MET A 210 -4.73 -0.90 -5.91
CA MET A 210 -5.45 -1.54 -7.03
C MET A 210 -5.06 -0.88 -8.37
N THR A 211 -5.00 0.45 -8.41
CA THR A 211 -4.48 1.23 -9.54
C THR A 211 -3.00 0.91 -9.80
N GLY A 212 -2.18 0.89 -8.74
CA GLY A 212 -0.75 0.57 -8.83
C GLY A 212 -0.46 -0.81 -9.44
N ILE A 213 -1.13 -1.85 -8.96
CA ILE A 213 -1.03 -3.23 -9.47
C ILE A 213 -1.43 -3.30 -10.95
N ALA A 214 -2.55 -2.67 -11.31
CA ALA A 214 -3.03 -2.71 -12.68
C ALA A 214 -2.08 -2.01 -13.65
N LEU A 215 -1.51 -0.87 -13.26
CA LEU A 215 -0.46 -0.19 -14.01
C LEU A 215 0.82 -1.04 -14.09
N GLY A 216 1.23 -1.70 -13.01
CA GLY A 216 2.40 -2.59 -12.99
C GLY A 216 2.24 -3.84 -13.87
N LEU A 217 1.03 -4.39 -13.95
CA LEU A 217 0.67 -5.48 -14.88
C LEU A 217 0.58 -4.97 -16.33
N ALA A 218 -0.03 -3.80 -16.55
CA ALA A 218 -0.06 -3.14 -17.86
C ALA A 218 1.36 -2.85 -18.36
N GLN A 219 2.28 -2.53 -17.45
CA GLN A 219 3.63 -2.17 -17.81
C GLN A 219 4.44 -3.39 -18.28
N GLN A 220 4.30 -4.51 -17.58
CA GLN A 220 4.89 -5.81 -17.95
C GLN A 220 4.25 -6.45 -19.20
N ALA A 221 3.06 -6.02 -19.62
CA ALA A 221 2.42 -6.53 -20.84
C ALA A 221 3.22 -6.13 -22.10
N PRO A 222 3.21 -6.96 -23.17
CA PRO A 222 3.85 -6.63 -24.44
C PRO A 222 3.43 -5.27 -25.00
N ARG A 223 4.33 -4.59 -25.71
CA ARG A 223 4.18 -3.17 -26.10
C ARG A 223 2.93 -2.84 -26.93
N ARG A 224 2.36 -3.84 -27.63
CA ARG A 224 1.13 -3.74 -28.44
C ARG A 224 -0.05 -4.55 -27.87
N SER A 225 0.01 -4.97 -26.59
CA SER A 225 -1.07 -5.73 -25.95
C SER A 225 -2.23 -4.82 -25.57
N TRP A 226 -3.47 -5.26 -25.86
CA TRP A 226 -4.70 -4.61 -25.38
C TRP A 226 -4.73 -4.44 -23.85
N ARG A 227 -4.00 -5.30 -23.11
CA ARG A 227 -3.85 -5.22 -21.65
C ARG A 227 -3.28 -3.88 -21.18
N LYS A 228 -2.49 -3.18 -22.01
CA LYS A 228 -1.99 -1.84 -21.68
C LYS A 228 -3.09 -0.78 -21.57
N PHE A 229 -4.24 -1.01 -22.21
CA PHE A 229 -5.38 -0.10 -22.20
C PHE A 229 -6.50 -0.59 -21.26
N LEU A 230 -6.71 -1.91 -21.14
CA LEU A 230 -7.80 -2.44 -20.29
C LEU A 230 -7.44 -2.50 -18.79
N LEU A 231 -6.19 -2.79 -18.43
CA LEU A 231 -5.84 -2.93 -17.02
C LEU A 231 -5.94 -1.61 -16.22
N PRO A 232 -5.41 -0.45 -16.67
CA PRO A 232 -5.48 0.79 -15.90
C PRO A 232 -6.89 1.20 -15.44
N PRO A 233 -7.95 1.19 -16.28
CA PRO A 233 -9.31 1.52 -15.81
C PRO A 233 -9.89 0.45 -14.88
N ILE A 234 -9.53 -0.83 -15.04
CA ILE A 234 -9.93 -1.88 -14.07
C ILE A 234 -9.32 -1.61 -12.69
N GLY A 235 -8.04 -1.25 -12.62
CA GLY A 235 -7.37 -0.93 -11.36
C GLY A 235 -7.98 0.27 -10.65
N ILE A 236 -8.26 1.34 -11.40
CA ILE A 236 -8.94 2.54 -10.88
C ILE A 236 -10.36 2.21 -10.41
N ALA A 237 -11.14 1.44 -11.20
CA ALA A 237 -12.49 1.03 -10.79
C ALA A 237 -12.47 0.15 -9.52
N ALA A 238 -11.49 -0.73 -9.37
CA ALA A 238 -11.29 -1.53 -8.17
C ALA A 238 -10.88 -0.68 -6.95
N ALA A 239 -10.04 0.34 -7.14
CA ALA A 239 -9.69 1.31 -6.09
C ALA A 239 -10.94 2.07 -5.61
N MET A 240 -11.70 2.64 -6.55
CA MET A 240 -12.96 3.34 -6.30
C MET A 240 -13.98 2.46 -5.58
N LEU A 241 -14.17 1.22 -6.04
CA LEU A 241 -15.13 0.29 -5.45
C LEU A 241 -14.77 -0.08 -4.00
N LEU A 242 -13.48 -0.39 -3.74
CA LEU A 242 -13.03 -0.77 -2.40
C LEU A 242 -13.10 0.41 -1.42
N HIS A 243 -12.80 1.62 -1.89
CA HIS A 243 -12.93 2.85 -1.11
C HIS A 243 -14.42 3.22 -0.88
N ALA A 244 -15.28 3.13 -1.89
CA ALA A 244 -16.72 3.33 -1.76
C ALA A 244 -17.35 2.35 -0.76
N LEU A 245 -16.88 1.10 -0.76
CA LEU A 245 -17.33 0.07 0.18
C LEU A 245 -16.82 0.31 1.61
N TRP A 246 -15.62 0.89 1.78
CA TRP A 246 -15.15 1.40 3.06
C TRP A 246 -16.09 2.48 3.59
N ASN A 247 -16.28 3.55 2.81
CA ASN A 247 -17.08 4.72 3.20
C ASN A 247 -18.54 4.33 3.46
N LEU A 248 -19.16 3.54 2.57
CA LEU A 248 -20.53 3.04 2.76
C LEU A 248 -20.66 2.23 4.05
N SER A 249 -19.68 1.38 4.37
CA SER A 249 -19.76 0.59 5.60
C SER A 249 -19.51 1.42 6.86
N ALA A 250 -18.69 2.49 6.76
CA ALA A 250 -18.55 3.47 7.82
C ALA A 250 -19.86 4.21 8.06
N SER A 251 -20.56 4.66 7.00
CA SER A 251 -21.90 5.29 7.03
C SER A 251 -23.06 4.37 7.49
N LEU A 252 -22.79 3.14 7.90
CA LEU A 252 -23.77 2.15 8.35
C LEU A 252 -23.45 1.61 9.75
N GLY A 253 -22.73 2.39 10.56
CA GLY A 253 -22.40 2.10 11.94
C GLY A 253 -21.73 0.74 12.15
N ALA A 254 -22.37 -0.14 12.92
CA ALA A 254 -21.81 -1.45 13.27
C ALA A 254 -21.49 -2.37 12.07
N ILE A 255 -22.07 -2.13 10.88
CA ILE A 255 -21.74 -2.86 9.65
C ILE A 255 -20.26 -2.65 9.26
N PHE A 256 -19.65 -1.53 9.63
CA PHE A 256 -18.23 -1.26 9.48
C PHE A 256 -17.33 -2.40 9.98
N PHE A 257 -17.63 -2.98 11.13
CA PHE A 257 -16.79 -4.06 11.69
C PHE A 257 -16.89 -5.35 10.87
N VAL A 258 -18.06 -5.60 10.26
CA VAL A 258 -18.30 -6.76 9.40
C VAL A 258 -17.61 -6.59 8.05
N SER A 259 -17.73 -5.42 7.41
CA SER A 259 -17.01 -5.12 6.17
C SER A 259 -15.48 -5.11 6.38
N TYR A 260 -15.02 -4.56 7.50
CA TYR A 260 -13.61 -4.53 7.87
C TYR A 260 -13.04 -5.95 7.98
N ALA A 261 -13.71 -6.83 8.72
CA ALA A 261 -13.27 -8.21 8.93
C ALA A 261 -13.40 -9.11 7.69
N LEU A 262 -14.48 -8.97 6.91
CA LEU A 262 -14.77 -9.87 5.78
C LEU A 262 -14.25 -9.38 4.42
N ILE A 263 -13.90 -8.10 4.29
CA ILE A 263 -13.53 -7.48 3.01
C ILE A 263 -12.15 -6.81 3.12
N MET A 264 -11.97 -5.91 4.08
CA MET A 264 -10.75 -5.08 4.16
C MET A 264 -9.53 -5.87 4.62
N VAL A 265 -9.69 -6.70 5.66
CA VAL A 265 -8.61 -7.60 6.13
C VAL A 265 -8.24 -8.62 5.04
N PRO A 266 -9.16 -9.35 4.39
CA PRO A 266 -8.83 -10.23 3.25
C PRO A 266 -8.18 -9.51 2.06
N ALA A 267 -8.64 -8.31 1.70
CA ALA A 267 -8.02 -7.52 0.62
C ALA A 267 -6.59 -7.10 0.98
N PHE A 268 -6.34 -6.67 2.22
CA PHE A 268 -5.01 -6.35 2.72
C PHE A 268 -4.08 -7.58 2.77
N LEU A 269 -4.59 -8.74 3.22
CA LEU A 269 -3.84 -9.99 3.17
C LEU A 269 -3.52 -10.40 1.72
N GLY A 270 -4.44 -10.17 0.78
CA GLY A 270 -4.22 -10.36 -0.66
C GLY A 270 -3.05 -9.50 -1.20
N ILE A 271 -2.97 -8.24 -0.78
CA ILE A 271 -1.81 -7.38 -1.07
C ILE A 271 -0.52 -7.95 -0.49
N ILE A 272 -0.52 -8.40 0.78
CA ILE A 272 0.67 -9.00 1.40
C ILE A 272 1.13 -10.25 0.63
N VAL A 273 0.21 -11.12 0.23
CA VAL A 273 0.52 -12.31 -0.59
C VAL A 273 1.12 -11.90 -1.94
N LEU A 274 0.54 -10.89 -2.61
CA LEU A 274 1.06 -10.38 -3.88
C LEU A 274 2.46 -9.76 -3.73
N VAL A 275 2.72 -8.98 -2.69
CA VAL A 275 4.04 -8.45 -2.33
C VAL A 275 5.05 -9.59 -2.13
N ILE A 276 4.68 -10.64 -1.39
CA ILE A 276 5.55 -11.81 -1.19
C ILE A 276 5.86 -12.52 -2.51
N ILE A 277 4.89 -12.62 -3.43
CA ILE A 277 5.09 -13.20 -4.77
C ILE A 277 6.02 -12.35 -5.62
N SER A 278 5.87 -11.01 -5.60
CA SER A 278 6.74 -10.07 -6.31
C SER A 278 8.17 -10.11 -5.78
N LEU A 279 8.38 -10.05 -4.45
CA LEU A 279 9.70 -10.19 -3.83
C LEU A 279 10.38 -11.53 -4.17
N ARG A 280 9.61 -12.62 -4.28
CA ARG A 280 10.11 -13.93 -4.76
C ARG A 280 10.44 -13.94 -6.25
N LYS A 281 9.88 -13.03 -7.06
CA LYS A 281 10.20 -12.84 -8.48
C LYS A 281 11.47 -11.99 -8.62
N GLU A 282 11.57 -10.88 -7.91
CA GLU A 282 12.78 -10.05 -7.82
C GLU A 282 14.00 -10.86 -7.33
N GLY A 283 13.85 -11.66 -6.27
CA GLY A 283 14.90 -12.54 -5.80
C GLY A 283 15.34 -13.62 -6.80
N ARG A 284 14.47 -13.98 -7.77
CA ARG A 284 14.83 -14.82 -8.93
C ARG A 284 15.53 -14.01 -10.02
N ILE A 285 15.08 -12.79 -10.31
CA ILE A 285 15.75 -11.88 -11.25
C ILE A 285 17.20 -11.63 -10.81
N ILE A 286 17.43 -11.30 -9.53
CA ILE A 286 18.77 -11.11 -8.95
C ILE A 286 19.62 -12.38 -9.11
N ARG A 287 19.05 -13.56 -8.83
CA ARG A 287 19.73 -14.85 -8.99
C ARG A 287 20.17 -15.09 -10.42
N ASP A 288 19.23 -15.01 -11.36
CA ASP A 288 19.47 -15.40 -12.75
C ASP A 288 20.43 -14.42 -13.44
N GLN A 289 20.33 -13.12 -13.13
CA GLN A 289 21.13 -12.07 -13.75
C GLN A 289 22.54 -11.90 -13.14
N LEU A 290 22.78 -12.35 -11.90
CA LEU A 290 24.11 -12.32 -11.24
C LEU A 290 24.86 -13.65 -11.25
N LEU A 291 24.32 -14.67 -11.91
CA LEU A 291 25.01 -15.95 -12.11
C LEU A 291 26.38 -15.80 -12.81
N PRO A 292 26.61 -14.88 -13.77
CA PRO A 292 27.94 -14.63 -14.33
C PRO A 292 28.96 -14.11 -13.30
N GLU A 293 28.52 -13.27 -12.36
CA GLU A 293 29.37 -12.68 -11.31
C GLU A 293 29.72 -13.70 -10.23
N LEU A 294 28.84 -14.67 -9.95
CA LEU A 294 29.17 -15.85 -9.15
C LEU A 294 30.20 -16.74 -9.87
N ARG A 295 29.97 -17.04 -11.17
CA ARG A 295 30.85 -17.92 -11.97
C ARG A 295 32.24 -17.34 -12.19
N SER A 296 32.36 -16.04 -12.40
CA SER A 296 33.63 -15.32 -12.51
C SER A 296 34.32 -15.10 -11.16
N GLY A 297 33.71 -15.54 -10.05
CA GLY A 297 34.27 -15.37 -8.71
C GLY A 297 34.25 -13.93 -8.18
N LEU A 298 33.59 -13.02 -8.89
CA LEU A 298 33.44 -11.62 -8.46
C LEU A 298 32.57 -11.52 -7.20
N LEU A 299 31.49 -12.33 -7.15
CA LEU A 299 30.65 -12.50 -5.97
C LEU A 299 30.91 -13.86 -5.34
N GLN A 300 31.07 -13.90 -4.02
CA GLN A 300 31.15 -15.15 -3.29
C GLN A 300 29.79 -15.84 -3.22
N GLN A 301 29.77 -17.18 -3.14
CA GLN A 301 28.54 -17.97 -2.99
C GLN A 301 27.63 -17.47 -1.84
N ARG A 302 28.24 -17.03 -0.74
CA ARG A 302 27.54 -16.43 0.40
C ARG A 302 26.88 -15.10 0.03
N ASP A 303 27.61 -14.20 -0.61
CA ASP A 303 27.11 -12.87 -0.99
C ASP A 303 25.95 -13.02 -1.97
N TYR A 304 26.10 -13.88 -2.96
CA TYR A 304 25.06 -14.24 -3.93
C TYR A 304 23.79 -14.80 -3.24
N GLN A 305 23.93 -15.73 -2.30
CA GLN A 305 22.78 -16.24 -1.52
C GLN A 305 22.11 -15.16 -0.65
N GLU A 306 22.90 -14.28 -0.03
CA GLU A 306 22.38 -13.18 0.77
C GLU A 306 21.61 -12.16 -0.11
N LEU A 307 22.13 -11.81 -1.30
CA LEU A 307 21.51 -10.87 -2.25
C LEU A 307 20.12 -11.31 -2.75
N CYS A 308 19.92 -12.62 -2.96
CA CYS A 308 18.70 -13.19 -3.55
C CYS A 308 17.45 -13.14 -2.65
N THR A 309 17.55 -12.70 -1.38
CA THR A 309 16.43 -12.72 -0.43
C THR A 309 16.44 -11.52 0.53
N VAL A 310 15.25 -11.05 0.93
CA VAL A 310 15.09 -9.94 1.89
C VAL A 310 15.72 -10.28 3.25
N SER A 311 15.49 -11.49 3.75
CA SER A 311 16.07 -12.00 5.00
C SER A 311 17.58 -12.23 4.90
N GLY A 312 18.07 -12.70 3.76
CA GLY A 312 19.50 -12.81 3.46
C GLY A 312 20.21 -11.46 3.54
N ARG A 313 19.71 -10.44 2.82
CA ARG A 313 20.23 -9.06 2.85
C ARG A 313 20.20 -8.49 4.27
N ALA A 314 19.07 -8.61 4.97
CA ALA A 314 18.93 -8.10 6.34
C ALA A 314 19.94 -8.76 7.29
N GLY A 315 20.05 -10.08 7.29
CA GLY A 315 21.04 -10.81 8.07
C GLY A 315 22.48 -10.49 7.69
N GLY A 316 22.75 -10.26 6.40
CA GLY A 316 24.05 -9.81 5.89
C GLY A 316 24.47 -8.46 6.45
N LEU A 317 23.56 -7.48 6.43
CA LEU A 317 23.77 -6.15 7.01
C LEU A 317 24.00 -6.21 8.53
N TRP A 318 23.19 -6.97 9.27
CA TRP A 318 23.38 -7.15 10.71
C TRP A 318 24.73 -7.79 11.05
N ARG A 319 25.16 -8.80 10.29
CA ARG A 319 26.48 -9.44 10.46
C ARG A 319 27.65 -8.53 10.08
N ALA A 320 27.49 -7.68 9.06
CA ALA A 320 28.50 -6.69 8.69
C ALA A 320 28.66 -5.63 9.79
N PHE A 321 27.55 -5.15 10.36
CA PHE A 321 27.56 -4.23 11.50
C PHE A 321 28.20 -4.86 12.74
N GLY A 322 27.78 -6.07 13.14
CA GLY A 322 28.32 -6.74 14.32
C GLY A 322 29.81 -7.12 14.24
N ARG A 323 30.39 -7.21 13.02
CA ARG A 323 31.81 -7.56 12.81
C ARG A 323 32.75 -6.36 12.60
N GLY A 324 32.23 -5.19 12.25
CA GLY A 324 33.05 -4.03 11.89
C GLY A 324 32.31 -2.70 11.83
N GLY A 325 31.23 -2.57 12.61
CA GLY A 325 30.47 -1.34 12.83
C GLY A 325 29.86 -0.72 11.57
N SER A 326 29.60 0.58 11.65
CA SER A 326 28.97 1.37 10.60
C SER A 326 29.78 1.46 9.30
N GLY A 327 31.10 1.28 9.36
CA GLY A 327 31.97 1.27 8.17
C GLY A 327 31.71 0.04 7.29
N GLN A 328 31.72 -1.15 7.88
CA GLN A 328 31.48 -2.40 7.15
C GLN A 328 30.00 -2.56 6.76
N TRP A 329 29.08 -2.08 7.60
CA TRP A 329 27.66 -1.98 7.23
C TRP A 329 27.46 -1.13 5.96
N ARG A 330 28.05 0.07 5.87
CA ARG A 330 27.94 0.93 4.67
C ARG A 330 28.47 0.26 3.40
N LYS A 331 29.66 -0.37 3.45
CA LYS A 331 30.19 -1.15 2.32
C LYS A 331 29.28 -2.29 1.90
N ARG A 332 28.58 -2.92 2.86
CA ARG A 332 27.64 -4.01 2.58
C ARG A 332 26.33 -3.53 1.96
N VAL A 333 25.82 -2.38 2.41
CA VAL A 333 24.70 -1.68 1.74
C VAL A 333 25.07 -1.36 0.29
N GLN A 334 26.22 -0.73 0.07
CA GLN A 334 26.69 -0.35 -1.26
C GLN A 334 26.87 -1.57 -2.19
N LEU A 335 27.42 -2.69 -1.68
CA LEU A 335 27.51 -3.94 -2.43
C LEU A 335 26.12 -4.44 -2.85
N HIS A 336 25.16 -4.44 -1.92
CA HIS A 336 23.80 -4.88 -2.19
C HIS A 336 23.09 -4.01 -3.22
N GLU A 337 23.26 -2.69 -3.15
CA GLU A 337 22.68 -1.73 -4.10
C GLU A 337 23.24 -1.95 -5.51
N ILE A 338 24.57 -1.84 -5.71
CA ILE A 338 25.20 -1.99 -7.03
C ILE A 338 24.89 -3.35 -7.68
N ALA A 339 24.89 -4.43 -6.90
CA ALA A 339 24.56 -5.76 -7.40
C ALA A 339 23.09 -5.86 -7.84
N SER A 340 22.18 -5.17 -7.16
CA SER A 340 20.76 -5.14 -7.54
C SER A 340 20.56 -4.31 -8.81
N ASP A 341 21.11 -3.10 -8.83
CA ASP A 341 21.09 -2.21 -9.99
C ASP A 341 21.60 -2.92 -11.26
N LEU A 342 22.72 -3.67 -11.17
CA LEU A 342 23.25 -4.47 -12.26
C LEU A 342 22.25 -5.54 -12.73
N ALA A 343 21.65 -6.27 -11.80
CA ALA A 343 20.70 -7.33 -12.11
C ALA A 343 19.44 -6.80 -12.81
N PHE A 344 18.84 -5.74 -12.26
CA PHE A 344 17.64 -5.15 -12.82
C PHE A 344 17.91 -4.35 -14.10
N HIS A 345 19.08 -3.72 -14.25
CA HIS A 345 19.53 -3.13 -15.52
C HIS A 345 19.62 -4.18 -16.64
N ARG A 346 20.21 -5.35 -16.36
CA ARG A 346 20.23 -6.47 -17.33
C ARG A 346 18.83 -6.99 -17.65
N TRP A 347 17.97 -7.16 -16.64
CA TRP A 347 16.61 -7.64 -16.85
C TRP A 347 15.70 -6.65 -17.60
N ARG A 348 15.84 -5.34 -17.35
CA ARG A 348 15.23 -4.26 -18.15
C ARG A 348 15.72 -4.32 -19.60
N THR A 349 17.03 -4.40 -19.79
CA THR A 349 17.66 -4.51 -21.12
C THR A 349 17.20 -5.75 -21.89
N SER A 350 17.08 -6.91 -21.23
CA SER A 350 16.61 -8.16 -21.87
C SER A 350 15.13 -8.11 -22.29
N ARG A 351 14.32 -7.22 -21.70
CA ARG A 351 12.93 -6.93 -22.11
C ARG A 351 12.83 -5.83 -23.19
N GLY A 352 13.96 -5.28 -23.66
CA GLY A 352 13.98 -4.16 -24.59
C GLY A 352 13.59 -2.81 -23.96
N ILE A 353 13.72 -2.68 -22.64
CA ILE A 353 13.64 -1.40 -21.93
C ILE A 353 15.07 -0.82 -21.90
N LEU A 354 15.30 0.24 -22.67
CA LEU A 354 16.64 0.79 -22.90
C LEU A 354 16.81 2.13 -22.15
N PRO A 355 17.99 2.41 -21.56
CA PRO A 355 18.24 3.68 -20.88
C PRO A 355 18.10 4.87 -21.85
N ARG A 356 17.41 5.93 -21.42
CA ARG A 356 17.07 7.08 -22.28
C ARG A 356 18.25 7.97 -22.68
N ARG A 357 19.43 7.81 -22.07
CA ARG A 357 20.59 8.73 -22.22
C ARG A 357 21.92 8.07 -22.54
N GLU A 358 22.06 6.77 -22.30
CA GLU A 358 23.33 6.03 -22.34
C GLU A 358 23.09 4.68 -23.00
N THR A 359 24.12 4.09 -23.61
CA THR A 359 23.99 2.73 -24.16
C THR A 359 23.87 1.72 -23.01
N PRO A 360 23.07 0.65 -23.15
CA PRO A 360 22.95 -0.37 -22.11
C PRO A 360 24.30 -0.96 -21.69
N ALA A 361 25.21 -1.15 -22.66
CA ALA A 361 26.56 -1.65 -22.42
C ALA A 361 27.44 -0.69 -21.62
N ALA A 362 27.36 0.63 -21.85
CA ALA A 362 28.14 1.60 -21.07
C ALA A 362 27.68 1.65 -19.61
N ARG A 363 26.36 1.63 -19.37
CA ARG A 363 25.78 1.61 -18.01
C ARG A 363 26.10 0.30 -17.29
N GLU A 364 26.02 -0.84 -17.97
CA GLU A 364 26.43 -2.14 -17.41
C GLU A 364 27.92 -2.17 -17.04
N ALA A 365 28.79 -1.66 -17.92
CA ALA A 365 30.22 -1.56 -17.63
C ALA A 365 30.51 -0.69 -16.40
N ALA A 366 29.79 0.42 -16.23
CA ALA A 366 29.90 1.27 -15.04
C ALA A 366 29.50 0.52 -13.75
N TYR A 367 28.39 -0.23 -13.77
CA TYR A 367 27.99 -1.07 -12.63
C TYR A 367 29.02 -2.17 -12.33
N LEU A 368 29.58 -2.83 -13.34
CA LEU A 368 30.62 -3.86 -13.15
C LEU A 368 31.93 -3.30 -12.55
N VAL A 369 32.34 -2.10 -12.95
CA VAL A 369 33.51 -1.41 -12.37
C VAL A 369 33.26 -1.08 -10.89
N GLN A 370 32.10 -0.52 -10.56
CA GLN A 370 31.73 -0.22 -9.18
C GLN A 370 31.60 -1.48 -8.32
N LEU A 371 31.01 -2.55 -8.86
CA LEU A 371 30.85 -3.83 -8.16
C LEU A 371 32.20 -4.46 -7.83
N ARG A 372 33.16 -4.41 -8.77
CA ARG A 372 34.55 -4.85 -8.54
C ARG A 372 35.23 -4.07 -7.42
N ALA A 373 35.14 -2.74 -7.46
CA ALA A 373 35.74 -1.90 -6.43
C ALA A 373 35.18 -2.20 -5.02
N VAL A 374 33.87 -2.43 -4.89
CA VAL A 374 33.23 -2.69 -3.59
C VAL A 374 33.39 -4.14 -3.12
N ALA A 375 33.41 -5.11 -4.05
CA ALA A 375 33.63 -6.53 -3.74
C ALA A 375 35.04 -6.78 -3.19
N GLN A 376 36.07 -6.18 -3.80
CA GLN A 376 37.47 -6.29 -3.35
C GLN A 376 37.71 -5.72 -1.94
N LEU A 377 36.83 -4.83 -1.46
CA LEU A 377 36.89 -4.22 -0.12
C LEU A 377 36.11 -5.01 0.94
N GLN A 378 35.52 -6.16 0.61
CA GLN A 378 34.84 -7.06 1.55
C GLN A 378 35.87 -7.91 2.34
N PRO A 379 35.69 -8.14 3.66
CA PRO A 379 36.56 -9.02 4.43
C PRO A 379 36.54 -10.46 3.92
N GLY A 380 37.71 -11.03 3.67
CA GLY A 380 37.83 -12.39 3.14
C GLY A 380 37.48 -12.50 1.66
N TRP A 381 37.44 -11.39 0.91
CA TRP A 381 37.50 -11.47 -0.55
C TRP A 381 38.85 -12.07 -0.98
N VAL A 382 38.79 -13.09 -1.81
CA VAL A 382 39.95 -13.76 -2.41
C VAL A 382 39.63 -13.88 -3.90
N PRO A 383 40.55 -13.53 -4.82
CA PRO A 383 40.34 -13.75 -6.24
C PRO A 383 40.21 -15.26 -6.50
N ILE A 384 39.02 -15.69 -6.91
CA ILE A 384 38.76 -17.09 -7.22
C ILE A 384 39.34 -17.37 -8.61
N ILE A 385 40.36 -18.21 -8.67
CA ILE A 385 41.08 -18.56 -9.90
C ILE A 385 40.34 -19.67 -10.69
N GLU A 386 39.62 -20.55 -10.00
CA GLU A 386 38.79 -21.61 -10.60
C GLU A 386 37.32 -21.46 -10.16
N PRO A 387 36.35 -21.45 -11.10
CA PRO A 387 34.94 -21.24 -10.77
C PRO A 387 34.45 -22.32 -9.79
N PRO A 388 33.71 -21.96 -8.71
CA PRO A 388 33.15 -22.96 -7.82
C PRO A 388 32.22 -23.90 -8.60
N PRO A 389 32.18 -25.20 -8.26
CA PRO A 389 31.24 -26.12 -8.90
C PRO A 389 29.82 -25.55 -8.74
N LEU A 390 29.02 -25.64 -9.81
CA LEU A 390 27.66 -25.13 -9.81
C LEU A 390 26.94 -25.62 -8.55
N PRO A 391 26.22 -24.75 -7.82
CA PRO A 391 25.32 -25.25 -6.79
C PRO A 391 24.41 -26.27 -7.47
N ALA A 392 24.44 -27.52 -6.98
CA ALA A 392 23.57 -28.58 -7.49
C ALA A 392 22.17 -27.97 -7.59
N ALA A 393 21.56 -28.08 -8.79
CA ALA A 393 20.31 -27.42 -9.08
C ALA A 393 19.37 -27.64 -7.90
N PHE A 394 18.78 -26.55 -7.35
CA PHE A 394 17.88 -26.69 -6.22
C PHE A 394 16.63 -27.42 -6.71
N VAL A 395 16.71 -28.75 -6.68
CA VAL A 395 15.57 -29.64 -6.66
C VAL A 395 14.83 -29.22 -5.39
N PRO A 396 13.62 -28.63 -5.50
CA PRO A 396 12.83 -28.38 -4.31
C PRO A 396 12.70 -29.73 -3.58
N PRO A 397 12.88 -29.76 -2.25
CA PRO A 397 12.85 -31.02 -1.51
C PRO A 397 11.57 -31.76 -1.91
N PRO A 398 11.66 -33.04 -2.36
CA PRO A 398 10.48 -33.77 -2.79
C PRO A 398 9.47 -33.74 -1.65
N LEU A 399 8.19 -33.51 -1.99
CA LEU A 399 7.11 -33.50 -1.02
C LEU A 399 7.26 -34.73 -0.11
N PRO A 400 7.28 -34.55 1.22
CA PRO A 400 7.62 -35.64 2.13
C PRO A 400 6.61 -36.77 1.94
N THR A 401 7.08 -37.90 1.42
CA THR A 401 6.26 -39.12 1.38
C THR A 401 5.97 -39.53 2.83
N PRO A 402 4.73 -40.01 3.13
CA PRO A 402 4.31 -40.25 4.49
C PRO A 402 5.04 -41.47 5.09
N LYS A 403 6.19 -41.22 5.72
CA LYS A 403 6.85 -42.15 6.65
C LYS A 403 7.08 -41.46 7.99
N ALA A 404 6.88 -42.22 9.06
CA ALA A 404 6.76 -41.69 10.42
C ALA A 404 7.95 -40.80 10.83
N ALA A 405 7.64 -39.63 11.37
CA ALA A 405 8.63 -38.64 11.73
C ALA A 405 9.36 -38.99 13.04
N PRO A 406 10.70 -38.91 13.10
CA PRO A 406 11.40 -38.66 14.36
C PRO A 406 11.19 -37.21 14.81
N ALA A 407 11.20 -36.98 16.13
CA ALA A 407 10.79 -35.70 16.72
C ALA A 407 11.64 -34.49 16.25
N PRO A 408 11.00 -33.31 16.00
CA PRO A 408 11.69 -32.16 15.43
C PRO A 408 12.59 -31.43 16.43
N ARG A 409 13.80 -31.07 16.01
CA ARG A 409 14.64 -30.07 16.71
C ARG A 409 14.27 -28.65 16.27
N SER A 410 14.05 -27.77 17.23
CA SER A 410 13.42 -26.46 17.10
C SER A 410 14.35 -25.34 16.60
N GLY A 411 14.87 -25.45 15.36
CA GLY A 411 15.86 -24.51 14.82
C GLY A 411 15.42 -23.60 13.65
N GLY A 412 14.49 -24.05 12.79
CA GLY A 412 14.29 -23.43 11.46
C GLY A 412 13.10 -22.48 11.29
N PHE A 413 11.98 -22.72 12.00
CA PHE A 413 10.71 -22.04 11.72
C PHE A 413 10.54 -20.66 12.39
N ALA A 414 11.37 -20.35 13.39
CA ALA A 414 11.27 -19.10 14.16
C ALA A 414 11.56 -17.83 13.34
N GLY A 415 12.36 -17.90 12.26
CA GLY A 415 12.71 -16.70 11.48
C GLY A 415 11.57 -16.15 10.61
N VAL A 416 10.74 -17.04 10.05
CA VAL A 416 9.56 -16.66 9.24
C VAL A 416 8.36 -16.41 10.15
N LEU A 417 8.17 -17.30 11.14
CA LEU A 417 7.87 -16.96 12.54
C LEU A 417 7.76 -15.46 12.85
N ILE A 418 8.91 -14.89 13.20
CA ILE A 418 9.07 -13.58 13.82
C ILE A 418 8.72 -12.41 12.87
N ALA A 419 8.99 -12.52 11.57
CA ALA A 419 8.60 -11.47 10.62
C ALA A 419 7.08 -11.46 10.38
N ALA A 420 6.48 -12.64 10.21
CA ALA A 420 5.03 -12.79 10.10
C ALA A 420 4.32 -12.48 11.42
N SER A 421 4.95 -12.70 12.57
CA SER A 421 4.41 -12.33 13.87
C SER A 421 4.71 -10.89 14.29
N SER A 422 5.55 -10.11 13.61
CA SER A 422 5.60 -8.65 13.82
C SER A 422 4.44 -7.96 13.12
N LEU A 423 4.17 -8.33 11.86
CA LEU A 423 2.95 -7.91 11.15
C LEU A 423 1.69 -8.53 11.78
N GLY A 424 1.80 -9.79 12.20
CA GLY A 424 0.77 -10.51 12.94
C GLY A 424 0.54 -9.97 14.35
N CYS A 425 1.56 -9.46 15.05
CA CYS A 425 1.35 -8.74 16.32
C CYS A 425 0.70 -7.39 16.10
N LEU A 426 1.01 -6.65 15.02
CA LEU A 426 0.24 -5.45 14.67
C LEU A 426 -1.22 -5.81 14.33
N GLY A 427 -1.44 -6.88 13.57
CA GLY A 427 -2.78 -7.40 13.28
C GLY A 427 -3.52 -7.88 14.52
N VAL A 428 -2.85 -8.57 15.46
CA VAL A 428 -3.41 -9.08 16.72
C VAL A 428 -3.58 -7.96 17.74
N ILE A 429 -2.73 -6.93 17.76
CA ILE A 429 -2.92 -5.72 18.57
C ILE A 429 -4.10 -4.93 18.01
N ALA A 430 -4.19 -4.73 16.69
CA ALA A 430 -5.35 -4.10 16.06
C ALA A 430 -6.62 -4.91 16.33
N LEU A 431 -6.58 -6.25 16.22
CA LEU A 431 -7.73 -7.12 16.52
C LEU A 431 -8.06 -7.16 18.02
N SER A 432 -7.09 -7.03 18.92
CA SER A 432 -7.31 -6.97 20.37
C SER A 432 -7.84 -5.61 20.79
N VAL A 433 -7.33 -4.51 20.22
CA VAL A 433 -7.87 -3.15 20.39
C VAL A 433 -9.28 -3.08 19.81
N LEU A 434 -9.51 -3.65 18.63
CA LEU A 434 -10.84 -3.74 18.02
C LEU A 434 -11.78 -4.59 18.88
N THR A 435 -11.31 -5.71 19.42
CA THR A 435 -12.08 -6.56 20.34
C THR A 435 -12.36 -5.83 21.65
N LEU A 436 -11.42 -5.06 22.20
CA LEU A 436 -11.63 -4.23 23.39
C LEU A 436 -12.62 -3.08 23.13
N VAL A 437 -12.56 -2.43 21.96
CA VAL A 437 -13.52 -1.39 21.54
C VAL A 437 -14.90 -2.00 21.32
N VAL A 438 -15.01 -3.14 20.65
CA VAL A 438 -16.26 -3.88 20.45
C VAL A 438 -16.82 -4.41 21.76
N LEU A 439 -15.99 -4.89 22.69
CA LEU A 439 -16.42 -5.31 24.02
C LEU A 439 -16.83 -4.13 24.91
N ALA A 440 -16.17 -2.98 24.81
CA ALA A 440 -16.58 -1.76 25.50
C ALA A 440 -17.92 -1.23 24.95
N TYR A 441 -18.11 -1.28 23.62
CA TYR A 441 -19.36 -0.92 22.95
C TYR A 441 -20.50 -1.91 23.26
N ILE A 442 -20.23 -3.22 23.28
CA ILE A 442 -21.24 -4.21 23.69
C ILE A 442 -21.54 -4.07 25.19
N GLY A 443 -20.54 -3.80 26.02
CA GLY A 443 -20.71 -3.53 27.45
C GLY A 443 -21.64 -2.35 27.72
N SER A 444 -21.47 -1.23 27.01
CA SER A 444 -22.35 -0.06 27.13
C SER A 444 -23.77 -0.28 26.61
N GLN A 445 -24.02 -1.32 25.82
CA GLN A 445 -25.36 -1.72 25.37
C GLN A 445 -26.03 -2.76 26.31
N VAL A 446 -25.28 -3.38 27.22
CA VAL A 446 -25.77 -4.47 28.09
C VAL A 446 -26.07 -3.99 29.53
N GLU A 447 -25.43 -2.93 30.02
CA GLU A 447 -25.66 -2.39 31.38
C GLU A 447 -26.93 -1.52 31.52
N GLY A 448 -28.05 -2.04 31.01
CA GLY A 448 -29.38 -1.49 31.27
C GLY A 448 -29.99 -1.98 32.58
N THR A 449 -29.50 -1.52 33.75
CA THR A 449 -30.29 -1.22 34.99
C THR A 449 -29.41 -0.96 36.24
N PRO A 450 -29.24 0.31 36.66
CA PRO A 450 -28.87 0.67 38.03
C PRO A 450 -30.13 0.91 38.91
N PRO A 451 -30.01 0.86 40.26
CA PRO A 451 -31.14 1.11 41.16
C PRO A 451 -31.54 2.61 41.21
N PRO A 452 -32.78 2.94 41.62
CA PRO A 452 -33.26 4.31 41.60
C PRO A 452 -32.74 5.11 42.79
N VAL A 453 -31.88 6.09 42.51
CA VAL A 453 -31.74 7.42 43.16
C VAL A 453 -30.58 8.13 42.46
N GLN A 454 -30.74 9.41 42.14
CA GLN A 454 -29.79 10.26 41.37
C GLN A 454 -29.63 9.90 39.87
N GLN A 455 -30.75 9.94 39.13
CA GLN A 455 -30.74 10.11 37.68
C GLN A 455 -31.32 11.48 37.31
N GLU A 456 -30.47 12.46 37.02
CA GLU A 456 -30.86 13.63 36.19
C GLU A 456 -29.68 14.31 35.46
N GLU A 457 -28.43 13.78 35.51
CA GLU A 457 -27.26 14.55 35.02
C GLU A 457 -26.10 13.76 34.37
N LEU A 458 -26.26 12.45 34.06
CA LEU A 458 -25.12 11.65 33.52
C LEU A 458 -25.35 10.94 32.18
N TRP A 459 -26.60 10.71 31.74
CA TRP A 459 -26.89 9.83 30.59
C TRP A 459 -27.63 10.49 29.41
N GLU A 460 -27.91 11.79 29.48
CA GLU A 460 -28.20 12.60 28.27
C GLU A 460 -26.89 13.11 27.67
N SER A 461 -26.07 12.20 27.13
CA SER A 461 -24.82 12.56 26.45
C SER A 461 -24.96 12.43 24.94
N PRO A 462 -25.00 13.55 24.17
CA PRO A 462 -24.99 13.53 22.70
C PRO A 462 -23.76 12.81 22.12
N VAL A 463 -22.69 12.72 22.91
CA VAL A 463 -21.33 12.33 22.51
C VAL A 463 -21.24 10.95 21.86
N VAL A 464 -22.09 9.97 22.23
CA VAL A 464 -22.05 8.63 21.63
C VAL A 464 -22.77 8.57 20.28
N GLY A 465 -23.85 9.33 20.10
CA GLY A 465 -24.50 9.52 18.80
C GLY A 465 -23.60 10.31 17.86
N GLU A 466 -23.12 11.47 18.33
CA GLU A 466 -22.15 12.28 17.60
C GLU A 466 -20.85 11.51 17.27
N LEU A 467 -20.41 10.56 18.10
CA LEU A 467 -19.22 9.75 17.77
C LEU A 467 -19.43 8.90 16.51
N LEU A 468 -20.64 8.36 16.34
CA LEU A 468 -21.01 7.57 15.17
C LEU A 468 -21.23 8.50 13.98
N ASP A 469 -21.99 9.60 14.13
CA ASP A 469 -22.19 10.59 13.06
C ASP A 469 -20.86 11.16 12.50
N ASN A 470 -19.88 11.44 13.38
CA ASN A 470 -18.54 11.93 13.01
C ASN A 470 -17.65 10.84 12.37
N LEU A 471 -17.95 9.55 12.58
CA LEU A 471 -17.34 8.43 11.84
C LEU A 471 -18.07 8.15 10.52
N GLU A 472 -19.36 8.49 10.42
CA GLU A 472 -20.28 8.01 9.38
C GLU A 472 -20.31 8.85 8.10
N SER A 473 -20.11 10.18 8.15
CA SER A 473 -20.55 11.06 7.04
C SER A 473 -19.57 12.10 6.46
N SER A 474 -18.30 12.15 6.87
CA SER A 474 -17.36 13.19 6.38
C SER A 474 -16.58 12.80 5.13
N ALA A 475 -17.10 13.13 3.95
CA ALA A 475 -16.22 13.33 2.79
C ALA A 475 -15.21 14.45 3.07
N LEU A 476 -14.13 14.56 2.28
CA LEU A 476 -13.16 15.64 2.44
C LEU A 476 -13.76 16.98 1.93
N ILE A 477 -14.47 17.72 2.79
CA ILE A 477 -15.38 18.84 2.47
C ILE A 477 -15.28 20.02 3.46
N VAL A 478 -15.89 21.16 3.12
CA VAL A 478 -16.17 22.27 4.05
C VAL A 478 -17.54 22.06 4.71
N PRO A 479 -17.66 22.02 6.05
CA PRO A 479 -18.97 21.99 6.70
C PRO A 479 -19.73 23.30 6.44
N SER A 480 -20.92 23.21 5.85
CA SER A 480 -21.80 24.38 5.68
C SER A 480 -22.38 24.79 7.05
N GLY A 481 -21.94 25.94 7.56
CA GLY A 481 -22.46 26.48 8.82
C GLY A 481 -23.96 26.75 8.75
N GLY A 482 -24.73 26.06 9.60
CA GLY A 482 -26.16 26.30 9.77
C GLY A 482 -26.41 27.68 10.38
N ALA A 483 -26.63 28.69 9.54
CA ALA A 483 -27.07 30.00 9.96
C ALA A 483 -28.51 29.89 10.49
N GLY A 484 -28.66 30.05 11.81
CA GLY A 484 -29.95 29.94 12.49
C GLY A 484 -31.01 30.90 11.94
N GLU A 485 -32.26 30.45 11.97
CA GLU A 485 -33.43 31.12 11.42
C GLU A 485 -33.76 32.42 12.19
N GLN A 486 -33.14 33.54 11.83
CA GLN A 486 -33.51 34.88 12.30
C GLN A 486 -34.06 35.75 11.18
N ARG A 487 -35.39 35.61 11.01
CA ARG A 487 -36.36 36.55 10.44
C ARG A 487 -35.91 38.03 10.46
N ALA A 488 -35.62 38.58 9.28
CA ALA A 488 -35.60 40.01 9.03
C ALA A 488 -36.51 40.33 7.82
N ASP A 489 -37.46 41.23 8.06
CA ASP A 489 -38.58 41.55 7.16
C ASP A 489 -38.22 42.69 6.17
N ARG A 490 -38.94 42.79 5.03
CA ARG A 490 -38.91 43.87 3.99
C ARG A 490 -37.61 44.01 3.16
N LEU A 491 -37.60 43.86 1.81
CA LEU A 491 -38.28 44.73 0.83
C LEU A 491 -38.29 44.14 -0.62
N ASN A 492 -39.48 43.73 -1.07
CA ASN A 492 -40.16 43.98 -2.37
C ASN A 492 -39.41 44.19 -3.74
N ARG A 493 -40.01 43.61 -4.81
CA ARG A 493 -39.93 43.97 -6.27
C ARG A 493 -38.62 43.62 -7.01
N LEU A 494 -38.55 43.08 -8.25
CA LEU A 494 -39.44 42.68 -9.38
C LEU A 494 -38.61 41.65 -10.25
N ALA A 495 -39.08 40.80 -11.18
CA ALA A 495 -40.38 40.33 -11.70
C ALA A 495 -40.20 38.99 -12.48
N ILE A 496 -41.23 38.52 -13.21
CA ILE A 496 -41.27 37.35 -14.13
C ILE A 496 -41.92 37.82 -15.46
N PRO A 497 -41.39 37.50 -16.67
CA PRO A 497 -41.75 36.30 -17.48
C PRO A 497 -40.50 35.52 -17.99
N ALA A 498 -40.45 34.20 -18.19
CA ALA A 498 -41.37 33.23 -18.82
C ALA A 498 -41.39 33.29 -20.37
N ASP A 499 -40.82 32.27 -21.04
CA ASP A 499 -41.38 31.64 -22.26
C ASP A 499 -40.66 30.31 -22.63
N ASP A 500 -41.34 29.53 -23.48
CA ASP A 500 -41.30 28.04 -23.65
C ASP A 500 -40.22 27.51 -24.66
N PRO A 501 -40.16 26.22 -25.10
CA PRO A 501 -38.91 25.54 -25.43
C PRO A 501 -38.82 25.12 -26.92
N THR A 502 -37.86 24.26 -27.29
CA THR A 502 -37.97 23.47 -28.54
C THR A 502 -37.24 22.13 -28.44
N ASP A 503 -37.98 21.04 -28.65
CA ASP A 503 -37.45 19.70 -28.95
C ASP A 503 -36.74 19.66 -30.30
N VAL A 504 -35.65 18.88 -30.41
CA VAL A 504 -35.31 18.16 -31.65
C VAL A 504 -34.74 16.78 -31.32
N ALA A 505 -35.23 15.76 -32.02
CA ALA A 505 -35.02 14.34 -31.74
C ALA A 505 -33.70 13.73 -32.29
N LEU A 506 -33.38 12.55 -31.74
CA LEU A 506 -32.44 11.56 -32.27
C LEU A 506 -32.83 11.08 -33.69
N PRO A 507 -31.88 10.44 -34.39
CA PRO A 507 -32.25 9.20 -35.09
C PRO A 507 -31.32 8.02 -34.79
N HIS A 508 -31.94 6.84 -34.62
CA HIS A 508 -31.30 5.53 -34.68
C HIS A 508 -30.57 5.30 -36.01
N ARG A 509 -29.50 4.48 -35.97
CA ARG A 509 -29.23 3.50 -37.03
C ARG A 509 -28.96 2.13 -36.45
N GLN A 510 -29.34 1.12 -37.23
CA GLN A 510 -29.44 -0.27 -36.84
C GLN A 510 -28.53 -1.11 -37.76
N ALA A 511 -27.91 -2.13 -37.17
CA ALA A 511 -27.35 -3.35 -37.77
C ALA A 511 -26.52 -3.27 -39.08
N GLU A 512 -25.34 -3.89 -39.04
CA GLU A 512 -24.99 -4.86 -40.09
C GLU A 512 -24.16 -6.02 -39.49
N HIS A 513 -24.54 -7.25 -39.85
CA HIS A 513 -23.85 -8.48 -39.45
C HIS A 513 -22.78 -8.85 -40.48
N CYS A 514 -21.60 -9.26 -40.02
CA CYS A 514 -20.74 -10.14 -40.81
C CYS A 514 -20.07 -11.16 -39.88
N GLY A 515 -20.18 -12.44 -40.23
CA GLY A 515 -19.71 -13.56 -39.41
C GLY A 515 -18.67 -14.43 -40.12
N VAL A 516 -18.20 -15.44 -39.37
CA VAL A 516 -17.32 -16.54 -39.81
C VAL A 516 -15.83 -16.19 -39.97
N ALA A 517 -15.03 -16.58 -38.97
CA ALA A 517 -14.09 -17.69 -39.12
C ALA A 517 -13.53 -18.13 -37.75
N ALA A 518 -13.96 -19.28 -37.25
CA ALA A 518 -13.34 -19.90 -36.08
C ALA A 518 -12.00 -20.56 -36.45
N ARG A 519 -10.94 -20.25 -35.71
CA ARG A 519 -9.75 -21.12 -35.58
C ARG A 519 -9.34 -21.19 -34.12
N ALA A 520 -9.58 -22.35 -33.52
CA ALA A 520 -9.04 -22.70 -32.21
C ALA A 520 -7.57 -23.13 -32.36
N LEU A 521 -6.72 -22.63 -31.44
CA LEU A 521 -5.33 -23.02 -31.12
C LEU A 521 -4.73 -21.86 -30.30
N GLY A 522 -4.41 -21.96 -29.01
CA GLY A 522 -4.63 -23.02 -28.03
C GLY A 522 -3.72 -22.74 -26.82
N ASP A 523 -4.29 -22.48 -25.63
CA ASP A 523 -3.53 -22.05 -24.43
C ASP A 523 -4.16 -22.54 -23.10
N ASP A 524 -4.92 -23.64 -23.16
CA ASP A 524 -5.67 -24.18 -22.01
C ASP A 524 -4.79 -24.74 -20.87
N HIS A 525 -3.47 -24.86 -21.07
CA HIS A 525 -2.56 -25.39 -20.05
C HIS A 525 -2.22 -24.37 -18.95
N LEU A 526 -2.23 -23.07 -19.24
CA LEU A 526 -1.84 -22.05 -18.27
C LEU A 526 -2.99 -21.69 -17.33
N ILE A 527 -4.21 -21.53 -17.87
CA ILE A 527 -5.41 -21.24 -17.06
C ILE A 527 -5.69 -22.42 -16.14
N ARG A 528 -5.67 -23.65 -16.65
CA ARG A 528 -5.87 -24.86 -15.85
C ARG A 528 -4.87 -24.99 -14.70
N LYS A 529 -3.58 -24.67 -14.92
CA LYS A 529 -2.57 -24.65 -13.84
C LYS A 529 -2.77 -23.52 -12.83
N LEU A 530 -3.29 -22.37 -13.24
CA LEU A 530 -3.60 -21.28 -12.30
C LEU A 530 -4.82 -21.62 -11.44
N ASP A 531 -5.85 -22.25 -12.01
CA ASP A 531 -7.03 -22.76 -11.29
C ASP A 531 -6.68 -23.91 -10.35
N GLU A 532 -5.87 -24.88 -10.81
CA GLU A 532 -5.37 -25.98 -9.99
C GLU A 532 -4.56 -25.45 -8.80
N ILE A 533 -3.61 -24.51 -9.01
CA ILE A 533 -2.81 -23.92 -7.92
C ILE A 533 -3.66 -23.06 -6.97
N ALA A 534 -4.65 -22.31 -7.48
CA ALA A 534 -5.53 -21.50 -6.66
C ALA A 534 -6.38 -22.37 -5.73
N ASN A 535 -7.00 -23.44 -6.26
CA ASN A 535 -7.81 -24.37 -5.47
C ASN A 535 -6.98 -25.15 -4.44
N ASP A 536 -5.81 -25.67 -4.82
CA ASP A 536 -4.94 -26.44 -3.93
C ASP A 536 -4.52 -25.66 -2.67
N GLU A 537 -4.23 -24.36 -2.82
CA GLU A 537 -3.84 -23.49 -1.71
C GLU A 537 -5.07 -23.00 -0.91
N LEU A 538 -6.22 -22.78 -1.55
CA LEU A 538 -7.47 -22.45 -0.86
C LEU A 538 -7.93 -23.62 0.03
N GLU A 539 -7.88 -24.85 -0.48
CA GLU A 539 -8.33 -26.04 0.24
C GLU A 539 -7.41 -26.36 1.42
N LYS A 540 -6.08 -26.18 1.27
CA LYS A 540 -5.12 -26.24 2.39
C LYS A 540 -5.41 -25.19 3.46
N PHE A 541 -5.77 -23.96 3.08
CA PHE A 541 -6.13 -22.90 4.00
C PHE A 541 -7.40 -23.25 4.81
N PHE A 542 -8.47 -23.69 4.13
CA PHE A 542 -9.68 -24.13 4.82
C PHE A 542 -9.46 -25.38 5.69
N HIS A 543 -8.62 -26.32 5.28
CA HIS A 543 -8.24 -27.46 6.14
C HIS A 543 -7.43 -27.04 7.38
N ALA A 544 -6.56 -26.04 7.28
CA ALA A 544 -5.83 -25.51 8.43
C ALA A 544 -6.78 -24.84 9.44
N VAL A 545 -7.77 -24.06 8.96
CA VAL A 545 -8.83 -23.49 9.81
C VAL A 545 -9.67 -24.60 10.46
N LYS A 546 -10.08 -25.63 9.71
CA LYS A 546 -10.89 -26.76 10.22
C LYS A 546 -10.14 -27.67 11.21
N LEU A 547 -8.80 -27.59 11.27
CA LEU A 547 -7.95 -28.24 12.27
C LEU A 547 -7.77 -27.39 13.53
N SER A 548 -7.84 -26.06 13.43
CA SER A 548 -7.87 -25.14 14.58
C SER A 548 -9.05 -25.45 15.50
N ASP A 549 -10.26 -25.55 14.94
CA ASP A 549 -11.50 -25.76 15.71
C ASP A 549 -11.47 -27.07 16.51
N ARG A 550 -10.90 -28.15 15.96
CA ARG A 550 -10.78 -29.44 16.67
C ARG A 550 -9.73 -29.41 17.78
N CYS A 551 -8.73 -28.54 17.68
CA CYS A 551 -7.67 -28.41 18.68
C CYS A 551 -8.12 -27.58 19.89
N VAL A 552 -9.03 -26.61 19.67
CA VAL A 552 -9.67 -25.83 20.75
C VAL A 552 -10.66 -26.69 21.55
N VAL A 553 -11.49 -27.48 20.87
CA VAL A 553 -12.54 -28.30 21.52
C VAL A 553 -11.98 -29.41 22.44
N SER A 554 -10.78 -29.95 22.18
CA SER A 554 -10.20 -31.00 23.05
C SER A 554 -9.53 -30.47 24.34
N ARG A 555 -9.22 -29.17 24.43
CA ARG A 555 -8.60 -28.58 25.64
C ARG A 555 -9.58 -28.07 26.70
N VAL A 556 -10.88 -27.99 26.39
CA VAL A 556 -11.90 -27.48 27.33
C VAL A 556 -12.55 -28.60 28.18
N SER A 557 -12.34 -29.88 27.85
CA SER A 557 -12.98 -31.02 28.55
C SER A 557 -12.17 -31.64 29.70
N CYS A 558 -11.01 -31.08 30.07
CA CYS A 558 -10.10 -31.67 31.07
C CYS A 558 -9.70 -30.71 32.21
N ILE A 559 -10.64 -29.93 32.75
CA ILE A 559 -10.50 -29.27 34.06
C ILE A 559 -11.73 -29.63 34.90
N GLY A 560 -11.69 -30.82 35.52
CA GLY A 560 -12.86 -31.42 36.16
C GLY A 560 -12.56 -32.69 36.97
N SER A 561 -11.43 -32.75 37.67
CA SER A 561 -11.13 -33.82 38.63
C SER A 561 -10.04 -33.37 39.61
N GLY A 562 -10.42 -33.12 40.87
CA GLY A 562 -9.46 -32.72 41.91
C GLY A 562 -8.53 -33.85 42.30
N LYS A 563 -7.21 -33.65 42.13
CA LYS A 563 -6.15 -34.42 42.80
C LYS A 563 -5.05 -33.48 43.28
N ALA A 564 -4.69 -33.61 44.55
CA ALA A 564 -3.69 -32.75 45.19
C ALA A 564 -2.28 -33.00 44.60
N ILE A 565 -1.62 -31.94 44.16
CA ILE A 565 -0.23 -31.97 43.70
C ILE A 565 0.68 -31.95 44.93
N ARG A 566 1.51 -32.98 45.10
CA ARG A 566 2.57 -32.98 46.13
C ARG A 566 3.78 -32.22 45.59
N LEU A 567 4.08 -31.06 46.18
CA LEU A 567 5.30 -30.31 45.86
C LEU A 567 6.56 -31.03 46.38
N SER A 568 7.59 -31.03 45.54
CA SER A 568 8.90 -31.60 45.83
C SER A 568 9.61 -30.86 46.98
N PRO A 569 10.67 -31.45 47.58
CA PRO A 569 11.49 -30.75 48.57
C PRO A 569 12.18 -29.49 48.00
N ALA A 570 12.50 -29.47 46.70
CA ALA A 570 13.16 -28.34 46.05
C ALA A 570 12.24 -27.12 45.92
N GLU A 571 10.96 -27.33 45.60
CA GLU A 571 9.96 -26.25 45.45
C GLU A 571 9.60 -25.57 46.79
N ARG A 572 9.84 -26.23 47.93
CA ARG A 572 9.67 -25.64 49.26
C ARG A 572 10.81 -24.70 49.69
N ALA A 573 11.99 -24.81 49.06
CA ALA A 573 13.14 -23.97 49.41
C ALA A 573 13.17 -22.60 48.69
N MET A 574 12.33 -22.40 47.67
CA MET A 574 12.27 -21.14 46.90
C MET A 574 11.14 -20.18 47.33
N LEU A 575 10.37 -20.51 48.37
CA LEU A 575 9.29 -19.68 48.91
C LEU A 575 9.59 -19.12 50.31
N SER A 576 10.88 -19.04 50.68
CA SER A 576 11.33 -18.55 51.99
C SER A 576 12.55 -17.62 51.91
N LEU A 577 12.64 -16.80 50.86
CA LEU A 577 13.56 -15.67 50.70
C LEU A 577 12.80 -14.48 50.09
#